data_AF-A0A1R3JA17-F1
#
_entry.id   AF-A0A1R3JA17-F1
#
_cell.length_a   1.000
_cell.length_b   1.000
_cell.length_c   1.000
_cell.angle_alpha   90.00
_cell.angle_beta   90.00
_cell.angle_gamma   90.00
#
_symmetry.space_group_name_H-M   'P 1'
#
loop_
_entity.id
_entity.type
_entity.pdbx_description
1 polymer ?
#
loop_
_entity_poly.entity_id
_entity_poly.type
_entity_poly.pdbx_seq_one_letter_code
_entity_poly.pdbx_strand_id
1 'polypeptide(L)'
;MAAEVASSLIFRIARGLAAVVAMVMASFNAATMGIFYLEKKGNTHAFWDPICDIVQTYCLRLTVAVSFGYAALIIYILIVIYWICVTLNILLIEPPKKAAPPSAPPKP
;
A
#
# COMPACT_ATOMS: atom_id res chain seq x y z
N MET A 1 -18.66 23.92 10.20
CA MET A 1 -19.00 23.26 8.91
C MET A 1 -17.78 23.13 7.98
N ALA A 2 -17.02 24.20 7.68
CA ALA A 2 -15.83 24.09 6.81
C ALA A 2 -14.70 23.19 7.36
N ALA A 3 -14.45 23.20 8.68
CA ALA A 3 -13.42 22.37 9.31
C ALA A 3 -13.73 20.86 9.28
N GLU A 4 -14.99 20.48 9.49
CA GLU A 4 -15.46 19.08 9.38
C GLU A 4 -15.36 18.55 7.94
N VAL A 5 -15.70 19.39 6.96
CA VAL A 5 -15.58 19.07 5.54
C VAL A 5 -14.10 18.93 5.14
N ALA A 6 -13.21 19.79 5.64
CA ALA A 6 -11.78 19.71 5.38
C ALA A 6 -11.17 18.40 5.93
N SER A 7 -11.51 18.04 7.17
CA SER A 7 -11.07 16.77 7.79
C SER A 7 -11.52 15.56 6.98
N SER A 8 -12.80 15.50 6.61
CA SER A 8 -13.34 14.38 5.82
C SER A 8 -12.75 14.27 4.41
N LEU A 9 -12.43 15.41 3.76
CA LEU A 9 -11.77 15.44 2.47
C LEU A 9 -10.32 14.95 2.56
N ILE A 10 -9.58 15.37 3.59
CA ILE A 10 -8.20 14.93 3.85
C ILE A 10 -8.16 13.42 4.04
N PHE A 11 -9.07 12.83 4.84
CA PHE A 11 -9.12 11.38 5.03
C PHE A 11 -9.45 10.62 3.74
N ARG A 12 -10.25 11.18 2.83
CA ARG A 12 -10.55 10.57 1.52
C ARG A 12 -9.33 10.62 0.60
N ILE A 13 -8.67 11.76 0.52
CA ILE A 13 -7.46 11.94 -0.29
C ILE A 13 -6.33 11.06 0.24
N ALA A 14 -6.11 11.02 1.56
CA ALA A 14 -5.10 10.19 2.20
C ALA A 14 -5.31 8.70 1.90
N ARG A 15 -6.56 8.20 1.94
CA ARG A 15 -6.87 6.82 1.58
C ARG A 15 -6.64 6.52 0.10
N GLY A 16 -7.02 7.43 -0.78
CA GLY A 16 -6.77 7.30 -2.22
C GLY A 16 -5.27 7.27 -2.54
N LEU A 17 -4.52 8.21 -1.96
CA LEU A 17 -3.07 8.29 -2.08
C LEU A 17 -2.39 7.03 -1.55
N ALA A 18 -2.83 6.53 -0.39
CA ALA A 18 -2.32 5.29 0.20
C ALA A 18 -2.48 4.08 -0.76
N ALA A 19 -3.65 3.95 -1.40
CA ALA A 19 -3.87 2.90 -2.39
C ALA A 19 -2.94 3.02 -3.61
N VAL A 20 -2.73 4.24 -4.12
CA VAL A 20 -1.80 4.48 -5.24
C VAL A 20 -0.36 4.14 -4.84
N VAL A 21 0.08 4.58 -3.65
CA VAL A 21 1.42 4.26 -3.11
C VAL A 21 1.59 2.75 -2.95
N ALA A 22 0.55 2.02 -2.52
CA ALA A 22 0.60 0.55 -2.44
C ALA A 22 0.92 -0.08 -3.80
N MET A 23 0.23 0.38 -4.85
CA MET A 23 0.42 -0.14 -6.22
C MET A 23 1.81 0.17 -6.76
N VAL A 24 2.31 1.39 -6.52
CA VAL A 24 3.67 1.81 -6.94
C VAL A 24 4.74 1.02 -6.19
N MET A 25 4.56 0.82 -4.88
CA MET A 25 5.48 -0.02 -4.10
C MET A 25 5.48 -1.47 -4.60
N ALA A 26 4.33 -2.00 -5.00
CA ALA A 26 4.24 -3.35 -5.54
C ALA A 26 5.00 -3.51 -6.87
N SER A 27 4.88 -2.56 -7.79
CA SER A 27 5.63 -2.60 -9.05
C SER A 27 7.14 -2.45 -8.84
N PHE A 28 7.55 -1.56 -7.93
CA PHE A 28 8.95 -1.40 -7.55
C PHE A 28 9.53 -2.69 -6.95
N ASN A 29 8.86 -3.32 -5.99
CA ASN A 29 9.30 -4.57 -5.38
C ASN A 29 9.39 -5.71 -6.41
N ALA A 30 8.47 -5.78 -7.38
CA ALA A 30 8.54 -6.75 -8.46
C ALA A 30 9.80 -6.56 -9.32
N ALA A 31 10.15 -5.31 -9.65
CA ALA A 31 11.39 -4.99 -10.37
C ALA A 31 12.63 -5.35 -9.54
N THR A 32 12.64 -5.00 -8.24
CA THR A 32 13.74 -5.34 -7.32
C THR A 32 13.96 -6.85 -7.24
N MET A 33 12.89 -7.65 -7.15
CA MET A 33 12.99 -9.12 -7.14
C MET A 33 13.56 -9.68 -8.45
N GLY A 34 13.23 -9.07 -9.59
CA GLY A 34 13.82 -9.44 -10.88
C GLY A 34 15.33 -9.22 -10.92
N ILE A 35 15.79 -8.04 -10.46
CA ILE A 35 17.23 -7.75 -10.40
C ILE A 35 17.92 -8.62 -9.35
N PHE A 36 17.32 -8.82 -8.17
CA PHE A 36 17.85 -9.71 -7.13
C PHE A 36 18.04 -11.15 -7.63
N TYR A 37 17.11 -11.65 -8.44
CA TYR A 37 17.25 -12.96 -9.07
C TYR A 37 18.48 -13.02 -10.00
N LEU A 38 18.71 -11.97 -10.78
CA LEU A 38 19.89 -11.86 -11.65
C LEU A 38 21.18 -11.73 -10.85
N GLU A 39 21.21 -10.95 -9.76
CA GLU A 39 22.40 -10.86 -8.89
C GLU A 39 22.74 -12.20 -8.23
N LYS A 40 21.73 -13.02 -7.90
CA LYS A 40 21.92 -14.30 -7.21
C LYS A 40 22.23 -15.47 -8.13
N LYS A 41 21.56 -15.57 -9.28
CA LYS A 41 21.73 -16.71 -10.21
C LYS A 41 22.55 -16.37 -11.44
N GLY A 42 22.72 -15.10 -11.76
CA GLY A 42 23.28 -14.66 -13.03
C GLY A 42 22.38 -14.98 -14.23
N ASN A 43 22.85 -14.59 -15.40
CA ASN A 43 22.33 -14.99 -16.70
C ASN A 43 23.49 -15.02 -17.71
N THR A 44 23.91 -16.22 -18.09
CA THR A 44 25.02 -16.45 -19.03
C THR A 44 24.74 -15.87 -20.42
N HIS A 45 23.47 -15.83 -20.86
CA HIS A 45 23.09 -15.24 -22.15
C HIS A 45 23.20 -13.72 -22.18
N ALA A 46 23.08 -13.07 -21.01
CA ALA A 46 23.21 -11.63 -20.87
C ALA A 46 24.61 -11.20 -20.37
N PHE A 47 25.55 -12.14 -20.26
CA PHE A 47 26.87 -11.93 -19.66
C PHE A 47 26.77 -11.33 -18.24
N TRP A 48 25.76 -11.76 -17.47
CA TRP A 48 25.56 -11.32 -16.10
C TRP A 48 26.01 -12.43 -15.16
N ASP A 49 27.18 -12.26 -14.56
CA ASP A 49 27.70 -13.22 -13.58
C ASP A 49 27.03 -13.06 -12.21
N PRO A 50 26.87 -14.17 -11.43
CA PRO A 50 26.26 -14.12 -10.11
C PRO A 50 27.16 -13.35 -9.12
N ILE A 51 26.80 -12.08 -8.88
CA ILE A 51 27.52 -11.16 -7.97
C ILE A 51 27.55 -11.71 -6.54
N CYS A 52 26.49 -12.42 -6.15
CA CYS A 52 26.37 -13.03 -4.83
C CYS A 52 27.47 -14.06 -4.50
N ASP A 53 28.09 -14.68 -5.51
CA ASP A 53 29.16 -15.66 -5.34
C ASP A 53 30.52 -14.98 -5.05
N ILE A 54 30.67 -13.71 -5.43
CA ILE A 54 31.89 -12.92 -5.24
C ILE A 54 31.83 -12.16 -3.91
N VAL A 55 30.68 -11.56 -3.58
CA VAL A 55 30.52 -10.68 -2.41
C VAL A 55 29.40 -11.15 -1.50
N GLN A 56 29.65 -12.24 -0.77
CA GLN A 56 28.64 -12.93 0.03
C GLN A 56 28.02 -12.07 1.14
N THR A 57 28.80 -11.17 1.76
CA THR A 57 28.29 -10.25 2.81
C THR A 57 27.31 -9.23 2.24
N TYR A 58 27.56 -8.73 1.02
CA TYR A 58 26.63 -7.85 0.31
C TYR A 58 25.33 -8.59 0.01
N CYS A 59 25.43 -9.80 -0.53
CA CYS A 59 24.27 -10.61 -0.88
C CYS A 59 23.37 -10.91 0.33
N LEU A 60 23.97 -11.20 1.50
CA LEU A 60 23.21 -11.44 2.72
C LEU A 60 22.47 -10.17 3.18
N ARG A 61 23.14 -9.01 3.21
CA ARG A 61 22.51 -7.73 3.57
C ARG A 61 21.36 -7.38 2.63
N LEU A 62 21.57 -7.55 1.33
CA LEU A 62 20.58 -7.23 0.32
C LEU A 62 19.38 -8.19 0.37
N THR A 63 19.62 -9.50 0.54
CA THR A 63 18.56 -10.50 0.71
C THR A 63 17.68 -10.14 1.91
N VAL A 64 18.30 -9.80 3.05
CA VAL A 64 17.58 -9.39 4.26
C VAL A 64 16.77 -8.11 3.99
N ALA A 65 17.39 -7.08 3.41
CA ALA A 65 16.70 -5.82 3.10
C ALA A 65 15.48 -6.01 2.18
N VAL A 66 15.64 -6.77 1.08
CA VAL A 66 14.57 -7.07 0.13
C VAL A 66 13.47 -7.88 0.78
N SER A 67 13.81 -8.88 1.61
CA SER A 67 12.82 -9.70 2.32
C SER A 67 11.96 -8.87 3.28
N PHE A 68 12.56 -7.93 4.02
CA PHE A 68 11.83 -7.02 4.90
C PHE A 68 10.94 -6.05 4.11
N GLY A 69 11.42 -5.51 2.99
CA GLY A 69 10.63 -4.63 2.11
C GLY A 69 9.40 -5.35 1.55
N TYR A 70 9.56 -6.59 1.10
CA TYR A 70 8.47 -7.41 0.59
C TYR A 70 7.46 -7.78 1.69
N ALA A 71 7.93 -8.14 2.89
CA ALA A 71 7.07 -8.41 4.04
C ALA A 71 6.24 -7.17 4.44
N ALA A 72 6.89 -5.99 4.48
CA ALA A 72 6.21 -4.73 4.77
C ALA A 72 5.12 -4.41 3.73
N LEU A 73 5.40 -4.65 2.44
CA LEU A 73 4.41 -4.48 1.38
C LEU A 73 3.18 -5.39 1.56
N ILE A 74 3.38 -6.66 1.91
CA ILE A 74 2.27 -7.59 2.16
C ILE A 74 1.39 -7.08 3.30
N ILE A 75 2.02 -6.69 4.42
CA ILE A 75 1.29 -6.15 5.59
C ILE A 75 0.51 -4.89 5.19
N TYR A 76 1.12 -3.99 4.41
CA TYR A 76 0.48 -2.77 3.95
C TYR A 76 -0.74 -3.05 3.06
N ILE A 77 -0.62 -3.98 2.11
CA ILE A 77 -1.73 -4.39 1.23
C ILE A 77 -2.88 -4.97 2.07
N LEU A 78 -2.59 -5.84 3.05
CA LEU A 78 -3.60 -6.40 3.94
C LEU A 78 -4.34 -5.32 4.74
N ILE A 79 -3.62 -4.32 5.24
CA ILE A 79 -4.22 -3.17 5.93
C ILE A 79 -5.14 -2.40 4.98
N VAL A 80 -4.69 -2.09 3.77
CA VAL A 80 -5.51 -1.38 2.77
C VAL A 80 -6.78 -2.16 2.43
N ILE A 81 -6.67 -3.47 2.20
CA ILE A 81 -7.82 -4.34 1.92
C ILE A 81 -8.79 -4.34 3.11
N TYR A 82 -8.28 -4.50 4.33
CA TYR A 82 -9.12 -4.46 5.54
C TYR A 82 -9.93 -3.16 5.63
N TRP A 83 -9.29 -2.01 5.44
CA TRP A 83 -9.98 -0.71 5.44
C TRP A 83 -11.05 -0.59 4.36
N ILE A 84 -10.76 -1.10 3.15
CA ILE A 84 -11.73 -1.12 2.05
C ILE A 84 -12.92 -2.01 2.40
N CYS A 85 -12.67 -3.25 2.86
CA CYS A 85 -13.71 -4.19 3.24
C CYS A 85 -14.61 -3.64 4.34
N VAL A 86 -14.04 -3.04 5.39
CA VAL A 86 -14.82 -2.41 6.49
C VAL A 86 -15.66 -1.26 5.95
N THR A 87 -15.09 -0.38 5.13
CA THR A 87 -15.81 0.77 4.55
C THR A 87 -16.94 0.31 3.64
N LEU A 88 -16.68 -0.69 2.79
CA LEU A 88 -17.68 -1.27 1.89
C LEU A 88 -18.80 -1.93 2.68
N ASN A 89 -18.48 -2.71 3.72
CA ASN A 89 -19.45 -3.38 4.56
C ASN A 89 -20.43 -2.39 5.20
N ILE A 90 -19.91 -1.28 5.74
CA ILE A 90 -20.74 -0.20 6.31
C ILE A 90 -21.65 0.42 5.24
N LEU A 91 -21.14 0.68 4.03
CA LEU A 91 -21.92 1.28 2.94
C LEU A 91 -22.97 0.33 2.34
N LEU A 92 -22.75 -0.97 2.39
CA LEU A 92 -23.62 -2.00 1.80
C LEU A 92 -24.69 -2.52 2.77
N ILE A 93 -24.41 -2.53 4.09
CA ILE A 93 -25.36 -2.99 5.12
C ILE A 93 -26.17 -1.85 5.72
N GLU A 94 -25.59 -0.67 5.91
CA GLU A 94 -26.35 0.44 6.47
C GLU A 94 -27.18 1.12 5.37
N PRO A 95 -28.52 1.27 5.54
CA PRO A 95 -29.31 2.04 4.59
C PRO A 95 -28.78 3.49 4.57
N PRO A 96 -28.74 4.16 3.40
CA PRO A 96 -28.22 5.52 3.31
C PRO A 96 -28.95 6.42 4.29
N LYS A 97 -28.22 6.92 5.29
CA LYS A 97 -28.76 7.84 6.29
C LYS A 97 -29.18 9.09 5.53
N LYS A 98 -30.49 9.24 5.24
CA LYS A 98 -31.01 10.49 4.67
C LYS A 98 -30.54 11.61 5.58
N ALA A 99 -29.87 12.60 5.00
CA ALA A 99 -29.47 13.81 5.72
C ALA A 99 -30.70 14.33 6.46
N ALA A 100 -30.65 14.33 7.79
CA ALA A 100 -31.74 14.86 8.60
C ALA A 100 -31.96 16.32 8.16
N PRO A 101 -33.21 16.73 7.87
CA PRO A 101 -33.48 18.12 7.52
C PRO A 101 -32.98 19.03 8.66
N PRO A 102 -32.47 20.24 8.33
CA PRO A 102 -31.92 21.16 9.32
C PRO A 102 -32.94 21.36 10.44
N SER A 103 -32.47 21.14 11.68
CA SER A 103 -33.24 21.27 12.92
C SER A 103 -34.15 22.49 12.85
N ALA A 104 -35.46 22.25 12.92
CA ALA A 104 -36.46 23.30 13.01
C ALA A 104 -36.13 24.24 14.19
N PRO A 105 -36.33 25.56 14.05
CA PRO A 105 -36.03 26.52 15.11
C PRO A 105 -36.84 26.21 16.38
N PRO A 106 -36.29 26.50 17.57
CA PRO A 106 -36.98 26.24 18.83
C PRO A 106 -38.29 27.03 18.87
N LYS A 107 -39.39 26.32 19.14
CA LYS A 107 -40.72 26.93 19.34
C LYS A 107 -40.75 27.55 20.75
N PRO A 108 -41.31 28.77 20.92
CA PRO A 108 -41.39 29.49 22.18
C PRO A 108 -42.20 28.76 23.25
#